data_AF-A4GJU4-F1
#
_entry.id   AF-A4GJU4-F1
#
_cell.length_a   1.000
_cell.length_b   1.000
_cell.length_c   1.000
_cell.angle_alpha   90.00
_cell.angle_beta   90.00
_cell.angle_gamma   90.00
#
_symmetry.space_group_name_H-M   'P 1'
#
loop_
_entity.id
_entity.type
_entity.pdbx_description
1 polymer ?
#
loop_
_entity_poly.entity_id
_entity_poly.type
_entity_poly.pdbx_seq_one_letter_code
_entity_poly.pdbx_strand_id
1 'polypeptide(L)'
;MLQALALKVFFFVPIWALKIFFFKKLTVIRGHQFDPQAAAFLSVTPKTNLSVLSDNQIAETRKTIDESRKKNKLSLSPSSKITKKDHLLPNHKLLLREYQPINCDEKKAVLYFHGGGYVLSSVDTHDDMVSYMSDSLGIKFYSLDYRLSPENKYPDSLNDALEAYAWLINKGFSPKEISVCGDSAGAHLAASMVHYLSNRDLELPGSQFLIYPMCDPSCSTESYELLSSGYFLTKSNMIWFWDKLRGHKEDDVDSSFNLLKFDFEKKLPSTIIVTAGFDPLCDEGEIYAYLLHKGKHNVKQLHYPTMFHGFASVTKLKAAQIAVEDFLREYKKIL
;
A
#
# COMPACT_ATOMS: atom_id res chain seq x y z
N MET A 1 -12.95 -24.83 3.10
CA MET A 1 -11.95 -25.86 3.49
C MET A 1 -11.05 -26.26 2.31
N LEU A 2 -11.61 -26.60 1.14
CA LEU A 2 -10.85 -27.02 -0.05
C LEU A 2 -9.89 -25.93 -0.61
N GLN A 3 -10.36 -24.68 -0.71
CA GLN A 3 -9.55 -23.55 -1.23
C GLN A 3 -8.36 -23.19 -0.32
N ALA A 4 -8.54 -23.24 1.00
CA ALA A 4 -7.45 -22.98 1.95
C ALA A 4 -6.36 -24.07 1.90
N LEU A 5 -6.75 -25.32 1.61
CA LEU A 5 -5.80 -26.41 1.36
C LEU A 5 -5.09 -26.22 0.01
N ALA A 6 -5.82 -25.80 -1.03
CA ALA A 6 -5.26 -25.50 -2.34
C ALA A 6 -4.20 -24.39 -2.28
N LEU A 7 -4.43 -23.33 -1.51
CA LEU A 7 -3.45 -22.25 -1.32
C LEU A 7 -2.15 -22.72 -0.66
N LYS A 8 -2.23 -23.66 0.29
CA LYS A 8 -1.03 -24.25 0.92
C LYS A 8 -0.22 -25.10 -0.05
N VAL A 9 -0.90 -25.85 -0.91
CA VAL A 9 -0.25 -26.70 -1.92
C VAL A 9 0.28 -25.88 -3.10
N PHE A 10 -0.37 -24.74 -3.41
CA PHE A 10 -0.04 -23.88 -4.56
C PHE A 10 1.44 -23.54 -4.68
N PHE A 11 2.08 -23.12 -3.58
CA PHE A 11 3.48 -22.72 -3.57
C PHE A 11 4.48 -23.87 -3.73
N PHE A 12 4.03 -25.13 -3.68
CA PHE A 12 4.85 -26.31 -3.97
C PHE A 12 4.72 -26.77 -5.43
N VAL A 13 3.77 -26.23 -6.20
CA VAL A 13 3.57 -26.59 -7.61
C VAL A 13 4.58 -25.83 -8.48
N PRO A 14 5.39 -26.51 -9.32
CA PRO A 14 6.31 -25.84 -10.22
C PRO A 14 5.60 -24.88 -11.19
N ILE A 15 6.21 -23.73 -11.46
CA ILE A 15 5.64 -22.69 -12.35
C ILE A 15 5.33 -23.26 -13.74
N TRP A 16 6.16 -24.17 -14.28
CA TRP A 16 5.93 -24.79 -15.58
C TRP A 16 4.65 -25.64 -15.61
N ALA A 17 4.30 -26.31 -14.50
CA ALA A 17 3.08 -27.09 -14.38
C ALA A 17 1.85 -26.17 -14.29
N LEU A 18 1.94 -25.10 -13.50
CA LEU A 18 0.89 -24.07 -13.45
C LEU A 18 0.62 -23.47 -14.83
N LYS A 19 1.69 -23.20 -15.60
CA LYS A 19 1.54 -22.73 -16.99
C LYS A 19 0.74 -23.70 -17.83
N ILE A 20 0.94 -25.02 -17.75
CA ILE A 20 0.18 -26.00 -18.55
C ILE A 20 -1.33 -25.98 -18.22
N PHE A 21 -1.69 -25.93 -16.93
CA PHE A 21 -3.10 -25.98 -16.50
C PHE A 21 -3.83 -24.64 -16.69
N PHE A 22 -3.13 -23.52 -16.53
CA PHE A 22 -3.73 -22.18 -16.61
C PHE A 22 -3.44 -21.46 -17.96
N PHE A 23 -2.70 -22.08 -18.89
CA PHE A 23 -2.34 -21.46 -20.19
C PHE A 23 -3.53 -21.05 -21.04
N LYS A 24 -4.65 -21.76 -20.95
CA LYS A 24 -5.69 -21.70 -21.99
C LYS A 24 -6.60 -20.46 -21.96
N LYS A 25 -6.44 -19.51 -21.03
CA LYS A 25 -7.24 -18.26 -20.98
C LYS A 25 -6.52 -17.11 -20.25
N LEU A 26 -5.33 -16.69 -20.69
CA LEU A 26 -4.69 -15.51 -20.11
C LEU A 26 -5.18 -14.25 -20.81
N THR A 27 -5.83 -13.37 -20.06
CA THR A 27 -6.36 -12.09 -20.57
C THR A 27 -5.20 -11.18 -21.00
N VAL A 28 -5.34 -10.57 -22.17
CA VAL A 28 -4.47 -9.49 -22.64
C VAL A 28 -5.25 -8.18 -22.52
N ILE A 29 -4.72 -7.23 -21.76
CA ILE A 29 -5.28 -5.89 -21.59
C ILE A 29 -4.17 -4.90 -21.89
N ARG A 30 -4.46 -3.89 -22.72
CA ARG A 30 -3.49 -2.85 -23.13
C ARG A 30 -2.15 -3.41 -23.64
N GLY A 31 -2.21 -4.52 -24.39
CA GLY A 31 -1.01 -5.17 -24.95
C GLY A 31 -0.17 -5.98 -23.96
N HIS A 32 -0.57 -6.04 -22.68
CA HIS A 32 0.12 -6.80 -21.65
C HIS A 32 -0.68 -8.04 -21.26
N GLN A 33 0.04 -9.14 -21.02
CA GLN A 33 -0.55 -10.40 -20.58
C GLN A 33 -0.46 -10.50 -19.06
N PHE A 34 -1.57 -10.87 -18.41
CA PHE A 34 -1.58 -11.03 -16.96
C PHE A 34 -0.63 -12.16 -16.53
N ASP A 35 0.13 -11.96 -15.44
CA ASP A 35 1.10 -12.95 -14.98
C ASP A 35 0.41 -14.31 -14.71
N PRO A 36 0.87 -15.41 -15.33
CA PRO A 36 0.21 -16.72 -15.18
C PRO A 36 0.20 -17.24 -13.75
N GLN A 37 1.24 -16.96 -12.96
CA GLN A 37 1.33 -17.41 -11.58
C GLN A 37 0.35 -16.61 -10.71
N ALA A 38 0.26 -15.30 -10.93
CA ALA A 38 -0.74 -14.44 -10.30
C ALA A 38 -2.17 -14.88 -10.65
N ALA A 39 -2.46 -15.16 -11.93
CA ALA A 39 -3.76 -15.65 -12.36
C ALA A 39 -4.15 -16.96 -11.65
N ALA A 40 -3.23 -17.92 -11.57
CA ALA A 40 -3.45 -19.17 -10.86
C ALA A 40 -3.65 -18.95 -9.35
N PHE A 41 -2.84 -18.08 -8.73
CA PHE A 41 -2.96 -17.70 -7.33
C PHE A 41 -4.33 -17.07 -7.01
N LEU A 42 -4.79 -16.13 -7.84
CA LEU A 42 -6.10 -15.48 -7.65
C LEU A 42 -7.26 -16.45 -7.87
N SER A 43 -7.11 -17.49 -8.70
CA SER A 43 -8.15 -18.51 -8.92
C SER A 43 -8.43 -19.37 -7.69
N VAL A 44 -7.44 -19.54 -6.80
CA VAL A 44 -7.55 -20.33 -5.56
C VAL A 44 -7.72 -19.46 -4.31
N THR A 45 -7.58 -18.14 -4.45
CA THR A 45 -7.76 -17.19 -3.34
C THR A 45 -9.25 -16.94 -3.10
N PRO A 46 -9.73 -17.01 -1.85
CA PRO A 46 -11.12 -16.69 -1.53
C PRO A 46 -11.49 -15.29 -2.00
N LYS A 47 -12.59 -15.17 -2.75
CA LYS A 47 -13.12 -13.89 -3.19
C LYS A 47 -14.10 -13.38 -2.13
N THR A 48 -13.81 -12.21 -1.59
CA THR A 48 -14.70 -11.52 -0.65
C THR A 48 -15.20 -10.25 -1.32
N ASN A 49 -16.52 -10.15 -1.52
CA ASN A 49 -17.13 -8.90 -1.95
C ASN A 49 -17.44 -8.07 -0.70
N LEU A 50 -16.66 -7.03 -0.46
CA LEU A 50 -16.80 -6.18 0.73
C LEU A 50 -17.92 -5.16 0.54
N SER A 51 -18.24 -4.82 -0.72
CA SER A 51 -19.22 -3.78 -1.05
C SER A 51 -20.66 -4.09 -0.60
N VAL A 52 -20.93 -5.31 -0.15
CA VAL A 52 -22.25 -5.76 0.33
C VAL A 52 -22.32 -5.85 1.86
N LEU A 53 -21.21 -5.59 2.56
CA LEU A 53 -21.17 -5.64 4.03
C LEU A 53 -21.78 -4.38 4.62
N SER A 54 -22.66 -4.58 5.61
CA SER A 54 -23.15 -3.50 6.47
C SER A 54 -22.13 -3.18 7.57
N ASP A 55 -22.20 -1.97 8.13
CA ASP A 55 -21.20 -1.46 9.08
C ASP A 55 -21.03 -2.35 10.32
N ASN A 56 -22.11 -2.95 10.82
CA ASN A 56 -22.08 -3.88 11.96
C ASN A 56 -21.36 -5.22 11.65
N GLN A 57 -21.20 -5.60 10.39
CA GLN A 57 -20.50 -6.82 9.98
C GLN A 57 -18.99 -6.59 9.75
N ILE A 58 -18.57 -5.33 9.67
CA ILE A 58 -17.19 -4.97 9.31
C ILE A 58 -16.21 -5.48 10.36
N ALA A 59 -16.48 -5.29 11.65
CA ALA A 59 -15.56 -5.69 12.72
C ALA A 59 -15.26 -7.19 12.73
N GLU A 60 -16.28 -8.05 12.59
CA GLU A 60 -16.12 -9.50 12.51
C GLU A 60 -15.40 -9.92 11.22
N THR A 61 -15.74 -9.27 10.11
CA THR A 61 -15.11 -9.56 8.81
C THR A 61 -13.64 -9.17 8.80
N ARG A 62 -13.27 -8.03 9.38
CA ARG A 62 -11.87 -7.60 9.58
C ARG A 62 -11.09 -8.68 10.31
N LYS A 63 -11.59 -9.15 11.45
CA LYS A 63 -10.94 -10.19 12.25
C LYS A 63 -10.67 -11.45 11.43
N THR A 64 -11.68 -11.90 10.69
CA THR A 64 -11.57 -13.11 9.84
C THR A 64 -10.54 -12.94 8.72
N ILE A 65 -10.54 -11.79 8.05
CA ILE A 65 -9.58 -11.47 6.97
C ILE A 65 -8.16 -11.37 7.54
N ASP A 66 -7.98 -10.69 8.67
CA ASP A 66 -6.69 -10.48 9.31
C ASP A 66 -6.08 -11.80 9.80
N GLU A 67 -6.87 -12.66 10.45
CA GLU A 67 -6.43 -14.00 10.84
C GLU A 67 -5.98 -14.84 9.64
N SER A 68 -6.73 -14.77 8.53
CA SER A 68 -6.36 -15.44 7.28
C SER A 68 -5.03 -14.91 6.71
N ARG A 69 -4.85 -13.58 6.66
CA ARG A 69 -3.62 -12.94 6.16
C ARG A 69 -2.40 -13.30 7.01
N LYS A 70 -2.51 -13.20 8.35
CA LYS A 70 -1.44 -13.58 9.29
C LYS A 70 -1.02 -15.04 9.14
N LYS A 71 -1.97 -15.94 8.83
CA LYS A 71 -1.70 -17.38 8.68
C LYS A 71 -1.02 -17.76 7.38
N ASN A 72 -1.34 -17.08 6.28
CA ASN A 72 -0.89 -17.49 4.94
C ASN A 72 0.56 -17.07 4.62
N LYS A 73 1.09 -16.04 5.29
CA LYS A 73 2.49 -15.56 5.18
C LYS A 73 2.98 -15.53 3.74
N LEU A 74 2.43 -14.62 2.94
CA LEU A 74 2.63 -14.59 1.49
C LEU A 74 3.87 -13.82 1.05
N SER A 75 4.44 -13.02 1.94
CA SER A 75 5.71 -12.34 1.73
C SER A 75 6.89 -13.26 2.04
N LEU A 76 8.01 -13.01 1.37
CA LEU A 76 9.29 -13.59 1.72
C LEU A 76 9.73 -13.14 3.11
N SER A 77 10.50 -14.00 3.78
CA SER A 77 11.11 -13.65 5.05
C SER A 77 12.35 -12.77 4.84
N PRO A 78 12.69 -11.91 5.80
CA PRO A 78 13.96 -11.18 5.77
C PRO A 78 15.14 -12.16 5.74
N SER A 79 16.22 -11.78 5.07
CA SER A 79 17.48 -12.52 4.99
C SER A 79 18.23 -12.52 6.32
N SER A 80 18.06 -11.47 7.12
CA SER A 80 18.62 -11.33 8.46
C SER A 80 17.54 -11.22 9.53
N LYS A 81 17.93 -11.38 10.80
CA LYS A 81 17.03 -11.19 11.93
C LYS A 81 16.58 -9.72 12.02
N ILE A 82 15.28 -9.49 12.16
CA ILE A 82 14.71 -8.18 12.49
C ILE A 82 14.34 -8.14 13.97
N THR A 83 14.82 -7.13 14.68
CA THR A 83 14.35 -6.79 16.02
C THR A 83 13.07 -5.97 15.90
N LYS A 84 12.02 -6.35 16.65
CA LYS A 84 10.73 -5.66 16.65
C LYS A 84 10.46 -5.05 18.02
N LYS A 85 10.01 -3.80 18.05
CA LYS A 85 9.66 -3.10 19.28
C LYS A 85 8.38 -2.29 19.08
N ASP A 86 7.42 -2.50 19.96
CA ASP A 86 6.15 -1.78 19.94
C ASP A 86 6.25 -0.52 20.79
N HIS A 87 5.85 0.61 20.22
CA HIS A 87 5.71 1.89 20.91
C HIS A 87 4.24 2.30 20.92
N LEU A 88 3.83 3.08 21.93
CA LEU A 88 2.50 3.68 21.99
C LEU A 88 2.63 5.20 21.82
N LEU A 89 1.91 5.74 20.85
CA LEU A 89 1.88 7.18 20.61
C LEU A 89 1.22 7.93 21.78
N PRO A 90 1.65 9.17 22.09
CA PRO A 90 1.29 9.85 23.33
C PRO A 90 -0.21 10.10 23.50
N ASN A 91 -0.92 10.52 22.44
CA ASN A 91 -2.30 10.99 22.51
C ASN A 91 -3.28 9.81 22.46
N HIS A 92 -3.32 9.10 21.35
CA HIS A 92 -4.32 8.04 21.12
C HIS A 92 -3.85 6.64 21.52
N LYS A 93 -2.62 6.50 22.05
CA LYS A 93 -2.00 5.21 22.38
C LYS A 93 -1.99 4.24 21.20
N LEU A 94 -1.88 4.77 19.99
CA LEU A 94 -1.78 3.96 18.77
C LEU A 94 -0.47 3.20 18.76
N LEU A 95 -0.52 1.97 18.27
CA LEU A 95 0.65 1.13 18.11
C LEU A 95 1.50 1.66 16.96
N LEU A 96 2.78 1.91 17.23
CA LEU A 96 3.82 2.14 16.23
C LEU A 96 4.88 1.05 16.40
N ARG A 97 4.92 0.08 15.49
CA ARG A 97 5.90 -1.01 15.56
C ARG A 97 7.17 -0.64 14.82
N GLU A 98 8.28 -0.60 15.55
CA GLU A 98 9.63 -0.44 15.03
C GLU A 98 10.17 -1.79 14.55
N TYR A 99 10.73 -1.80 13.35
CA TYR A 99 11.45 -2.91 12.72
C TYR A 99 12.89 -2.47 12.50
N GLN A 100 13.84 -3.11 13.19
CA GLN A 100 15.26 -2.78 13.12
C GLN A 100 16.06 -3.97 12.56
N PRO A 101 16.69 -3.83 11.38
CA PRO A 101 17.62 -4.83 10.86
C PRO A 101 18.96 -4.77 11.62
N ILE A 102 19.74 -5.86 11.56
CA ILE A 102 21.05 -5.95 12.24
C ILE A 102 21.99 -4.82 11.79
N ASN A 103 22.06 -4.60 10.47
CA ASN A 103 22.85 -3.55 9.87
C ASN A 103 21.90 -2.44 9.41
N CYS A 104 21.62 -1.48 10.28
CA CYS A 104 20.74 -0.35 9.96
C CYS A 104 21.50 0.98 9.88
N ASP A 105 21.16 1.81 8.89
CA ASP A 105 21.46 3.23 8.98
C ASP A 105 20.59 3.85 10.08
N GLU A 106 21.19 4.21 11.21
CA GLU A 106 20.47 4.76 12.37
C GLU A 106 19.97 6.19 12.15
N LYS A 107 20.47 6.89 11.13
CA LYS A 107 20.05 8.26 10.82
C LYS A 107 18.78 8.31 9.99
N LYS A 108 18.38 7.20 9.35
CA LYS A 108 17.22 7.17 8.45
C LYS A 108 16.07 6.37 9.05
N ALA A 109 14.86 6.86 8.84
CA ALA A 109 13.64 6.19 9.26
C ALA A 109 12.62 6.15 8.13
N VAL A 110 11.90 5.05 8.01
CA VAL A 110 10.71 4.95 7.17
C VAL A 110 9.48 4.89 8.06
N LEU A 111 8.60 5.89 7.96
CA LEU A 111 7.25 5.82 8.53
C LEU A 111 6.34 5.09 7.54
N TYR A 112 5.84 3.93 7.93
CA TYR A 112 5.04 3.05 7.06
C TYR A 112 3.56 3.05 7.44
N PHE A 113 2.70 3.12 6.44
CA PHE A 113 1.26 2.98 6.55
C PHE A 113 0.79 1.78 5.73
N HIS A 114 0.06 0.87 6.38
CA HIS A 114 -0.41 -0.35 5.72
C HIS A 114 -1.59 -0.08 4.76
N GLY A 115 -1.75 -0.92 3.74
CA GLY A 115 -2.93 -0.93 2.89
C GLY A 115 -4.16 -1.56 3.55
N GLY A 116 -5.26 -1.63 2.81
CA GLY A 116 -6.53 -2.19 3.30
C GLY A 116 -7.74 -1.28 3.16
N GLY A 117 -7.67 -0.25 2.30
CA GLY A 117 -8.80 0.62 2.00
C GLY A 117 -9.30 1.41 3.20
N TYR A 118 -8.44 1.72 4.17
CA TYR A 118 -8.78 2.34 5.47
C TYR A 118 -9.73 1.53 6.37
N VAL A 119 -10.20 0.38 5.92
CA VAL A 119 -11.17 -0.44 6.65
C VAL A 119 -10.56 -1.76 7.10
N LEU A 120 -9.51 -2.26 6.48
CA LEU A 120 -8.93 -3.56 6.79
C LEU A 120 -7.47 -3.44 7.20
N SER A 121 -6.91 -4.58 7.62
CA SER A 121 -5.51 -4.76 7.92
C SER A 121 -5.09 -4.09 9.23
N SER A 122 -3.83 -4.35 9.58
CA SER A 122 -3.14 -3.88 10.77
C SER A 122 -1.65 -4.05 10.55
N VAL A 123 -0.84 -3.52 11.47
CA VAL A 123 0.61 -3.75 11.54
C VAL A 123 0.95 -5.25 11.43
N ASP A 124 0.16 -6.11 12.09
CA ASP A 124 0.39 -7.56 12.06
C ASP A 124 0.18 -8.20 10.69
N THR A 125 -0.78 -7.71 9.90
CA THR A 125 -1.05 -8.28 8.56
C THR A 125 0.02 -7.93 7.53
N HIS A 126 0.76 -6.84 7.76
CA HIS A 126 1.85 -6.36 6.92
C HIS A 126 3.23 -6.70 7.50
N ASP A 127 3.27 -7.42 8.63
CA ASP A 127 4.48 -7.68 9.40
C ASP A 127 5.60 -8.35 8.59
N ASP A 128 5.27 -9.36 7.78
CA ASP A 128 6.25 -10.05 6.93
C ASP A 128 6.77 -9.12 5.82
N MET A 129 5.88 -8.36 5.16
CA MET A 129 6.25 -7.42 4.10
C MET A 129 7.15 -6.30 4.62
N VAL A 130 6.78 -5.67 5.74
CA VAL A 130 7.55 -4.59 6.36
C VAL A 130 8.89 -5.11 6.88
N SER A 131 8.92 -6.30 7.49
CA SER A 131 10.17 -6.95 7.90
C SER A 131 11.11 -7.18 6.71
N TYR A 132 10.57 -7.68 5.59
CA TYR A 132 11.33 -7.93 4.37
C TYR A 132 11.88 -6.64 3.75
N MET A 133 11.08 -5.58 3.66
CA MET A 133 11.52 -4.28 3.14
C MET A 133 12.57 -3.62 4.03
N SER A 134 12.37 -3.65 5.36
CA SER A 134 13.33 -3.11 6.34
C SER A 134 14.70 -3.79 6.22
N ASP A 135 14.72 -5.13 6.13
CA ASP A 135 15.95 -5.91 5.89
C ASP A 135 16.61 -5.58 4.55
N SER A 136 15.82 -5.57 3.47
CA SER A 136 16.32 -5.34 2.10
C SER A 136 16.94 -3.94 1.93
N LEU A 137 16.38 -2.94 2.61
CA LEU A 137 16.87 -1.56 2.55
C LEU A 137 18.00 -1.30 3.56
N GLY A 138 18.04 -2.04 4.67
CA GLY A 138 18.95 -1.78 5.79
C GLY A 138 18.54 -0.53 6.58
N ILE A 139 17.24 -0.28 6.73
CA ILE A 139 16.70 0.94 7.34
C ILE A 139 15.61 0.58 8.34
N LYS A 140 15.47 1.39 9.41
CA LYS A 140 14.41 1.22 10.40
C LYS A 140 13.05 1.58 9.82
N PHE A 141 12.08 0.69 9.99
CA PHE A 141 10.68 0.98 9.64
C PHE A 141 9.87 1.17 10.92
N TYR A 142 8.97 2.14 10.90
CA TYR A 142 8.00 2.42 11.95
C TYR A 142 6.60 2.26 11.34
N SER A 143 5.96 1.12 11.55
CA SER A 143 4.65 0.80 10.99
C SER A 143 3.53 1.24 11.93
N LEU A 144 2.67 2.13 11.46
CA LEU A 144 1.58 2.70 12.25
C LEU A 144 0.31 1.86 12.14
N ASP A 145 -0.27 1.49 13.29
CA ASP A 145 -1.60 0.87 13.41
C ASP A 145 -2.64 1.99 13.57
N TYR A 146 -2.90 2.71 12.47
CA TYR A 146 -3.78 3.88 12.47
C TYR A 146 -5.26 3.48 12.59
N ARG A 147 -6.10 4.41 13.06
CA ARG A 147 -7.53 4.16 13.25
C ARG A 147 -8.24 3.91 11.92
N LEU A 148 -9.12 2.90 11.93
CA LEU A 148 -9.84 2.45 10.74
C LEU A 148 -11.24 3.06 10.63
N SER A 149 -11.70 3.18 9.39
CA SER A 149 -13.04 3.59 9.00
C SER A 149 -13.96 2.37 8.91
N PRO A 150 -15.28 2.47 9.19
CA PRO A 150 -16.04 3.71 9.34
C PRO A 150 -16.09 4.31 10.75
N GLU A 151 -15.51 3.66 11.76
CA GLU A 151 -15.52 4.17 13.14
C GLU A 151 -14.76 5.49 13.26
N ASN A 152 -13.72 5.66 12.46
CA ASN A 152 -12.89 6.86 12.37
C ASN A 152 -12.79 7.24 10.88
N LYS A 153 -13.54 8.27 10.49
CA LYS A 153 -13.61 8.76 9.10
C LYS A 153 -12.52 9.80 8.86
N TYR A 154 -12.32 10.21 7.62
CA TYR A 154 -11.44 11.34 7.30
C TYR A 154 -11.82 12.57 8.15
N PRO A 155 -10.85 13.27 8.80
CA PRO A 155 -9.39 13.13 8.69
C PRO A 155 -8.72 12.34 9.82
N ASP A 156 -9.39 11.43 10.53
CA ASP A 156 -8.83 10.77 11.73
C ASP A 156 -7.51 10.01 11.47
N SER A 157 -7.47 9.18 10.43
CA SER A 157 -6.24 8.43 10.07
C SER A 157 -5.10 9.35 9.63
N LEU A 158 -5.42 10.50 9.02
CA LEU A 158 -4.44 11.55 8.69
C LEU A 158 -3.87 12.19 9.96
N ASN A 159 -4.72 12.48 10.96
CA ASN A 159 -4.28 12.99 12.26
C ASN A 159 -3.35 11.99 12.96
N ASP A 160 -3.65 10.69 12.88
CA ASP A 160 -2.80 9.63 13.43
C ASP A 160 -1.42 9.58 12.74
N ALA A 161 -1.39 9.74 11.42
CA ALA A 161 -0.15 9.80 10.65
C ALA A 161 0.72 11.01 11.05
N LEU A 162 0.10 12.18 11.23
CA LEU A 162 0.78 13.40 11.69
C LEU A 162 1.34 13.22 13.11
N GLU A 163 0.62 12.55 14.01
CA GLU A 163 1.12 12.23 15.35
C GLU A 163 2.35 11.32 15.28
N ALA A 164 2.32 10.28 14.44
CA ALA A 164 3.46 9.38 14.26
C ALA A 164 4.69 10.09 13.66
N TYR A 165 4.48 10.99 12.69
CA TYR A 165 5.54 11.81 12.11
C TYR A 165 6.17 12.74 13.15
N ALA A 166 5.36 13.46 13.92
CA ALA A 166 5.83 14.30 15.01
C ALA A 166 6.57 13.50 16.09
N TRP A 167 6.11 12.27 16.38
CA TRP A 167 6.79 11.37 17.31
C TRP A 167 8.20 11.00 16.85
N LEU A 168 8.41 10.73 15.55
CA LEU A 168 9.75 10.47 15.00
C LEU A 168 10.66 11.69 15.09
N ILE A 169 10.14 12.89 14.83
CA ILE A 169 10.90 14.13 15.01
C ILE A 169 11.33 14.29 16.47
N ASN A 170 10.41 14.05 17.41
CA ASN A 170 10.72 14.09 18.85
C ASN A 170 11.69 12.99 19.30
N LYS A 171 11.85 11.91 18.53
CA LYS A 171 12.89 10.89 18.75
C LYS A 171 14.28 11.30 18.26
N GLY A 172 14.38 12.42 17.55
CA GLY A 172 15.64 12.99 17.09
C GLY A 172 15.91 12.81 15.59
N PHE A 173 14.96 12.28 14.81
CA PHE A 173 15.08 12.29 13.35
C PHE A 173 14.77 13.68 12.82
N SER A 174 15.63 14.24 11.98
CA SER A 174 15.25 15.44 11.22
C SER A 174 14.19 15.08 10.17
N PRO A 175 13.31 16.03 9.75
CA PRO A 175 12.37 15.80 8.65
C PRO A 175 13.01 15.18 7.40
N LYS A 176 14.22 15.63 7.02
CA LYS A 176 14.95 15.14 5.84
C LYS A 176 15.50 13.72 5.97
N GLU A 177 15.49 13.17 7.16
CA GLU A 177 15.91 11.79 7.47
C GLU A 177 14.73 10.81 7.49
N ILE A 178 13.50 11.32 7.46
CA ILE A 178 12.27 10.51 7.44
C ILE A 178 11.80 10.37 6.00
N SER A 179 11.57 9.14 5.57
CA SER A 179 10.78 8.83 4.38
C SER A 179 9.42 8.31 4.80
N VAL A 180 8.37 8.66 4.05
CA VAL A 180 7.02 8.13 4.27
C VAL A 180 6.71 7.10 3.20
N CYS A 181 6.11 6.00 3.59
CA CYS A 181 5.89 4.86 2.72
C CYS A 181 4.55 4.21 3.02
N GLY A 182 3.92 3.63 2.02
CA GLY A 182 2.78 2.78 2.23
C GLY A 182 2.35 2.08 0.96
N ASP A 183 1.33 1.24 1.08
CA ASP A 183 0.75 0.53 -0.03
C ASP A 183 -0.77 0.77 -0.12
N SER A 184 -1.32 0.93 -1.33
CA SER A 184 -2.75 1.14 -1.55
C SER A 184 -3.29 2.33 -0.73
N ALA A 185 -4.22 2.10 0.20
CA ALA A 185 -4.69 3.09 1.16
C ALA A 185 -3.58 3.68 2.05
N GLY A 186 -2.56 2.92 2.40
CA GLY A 186 -1.42 3.42 3.16
C GLY A 186 -0.52 4.34 2.32
N ALA A 187 -0.39 4.06 1.01
CA ALA A 187 0.27 4.99 0.09
C ALA A 187 -0.54 6.29 -0.06
N HIS A 188 -1.87 6.19 -0.13
CA HIS A 188 -2.73 7.37 -0.04
C HIS A 188 -2.52 8.14 1.27
N LEU A 189 -2.42 7.45 2.43
CA LEU A 189 -2.17 8.11 3.71
C LEU A 189 -0.81 8.83 3.75
N ALA A 190 0.23 8.21 3.20
CA ALA A 190 1.55 8.85 3.06
C ALA A 190 1.47 10.15 2.26
N ALA A 191 0.83 10.09 1.08
CA ALA A 191 0.65 11.26 0.22
C ALA A 191 -0.26 12.32 0.85
N SER A 192 -1.36 11.90 1.47
CA SER A 192 -2.32 12.74 2.21
C SER A 192 -1.63 13.57 3.29
N MET A 193 -0.74 12.94 4.07
CA MET A 193 0.06 13.61 5.10
C MET A 193 1.03 14.62 4.48
N VAL A 194 1.70 14.26 3.39
CA VAL A 194 2.59 15.18 2.68
C VAL A 194 1.84 16.38 2.10
N HIS A 195 0.65 16.18 1.52
CA HIS A 195 -0.22 17.26 1.05
C HIS A 195 -0.64 18.15 2.21
N TYR A 196 -1.01 17.58 3.36
CA TYR A 196 -1.44 18.34 4.53
C TYR A 196 -0.32 19.27 5.02
N LEU A 197 0.90 18.72 5.15
CA LEU A 197 2.09 19.46 5.56
C LEU A 197 2.45 20.54 4.54
N SER A 198 2.44 20.19 3.25
CA SER A 198 2.82 21.11 2.17
C SER A 198 1.85 22.28 2.04
N ASN A 199 0.55 22.02 2.06
CA ASN A 199 -0.48 23.05 1.98
C ASN A 199 -0.34 24.10 3.10
N ARG A 200 0.23 23.70 4.24
CA ARG A 200 0.47 24.55 5.42
C ARG A 200 1.91 25.03 5.56
N ASP A 201 2.75 24.79 4.55
CA ASP A 201 4.16 25.17 4.51
C ASP A 201 4.97 24.65 5.72
N LEU A 202 4.62 23.46 6.21
CA LEU A 202 5.29 22.74 7.29
C LEU A 202 6.47 21.90 6.78
N GLU A 203 7.34 21.46 7.70
CA GLU A 203 8.51 20.66 7.35
C GLU A 203 8.13 19.29 6.76
N LEU A 204 8.47 19.10 5.49
CA LEU A 204 8.21 17.87 4.75
C LEU A 204 9.23 16.77 5.05
N PRO A 205 8.83 15.48 4.95
CA PRO A 205 9.77 14.37 4.97
C PRO A 205 10.82 14.51 3.85
N GLY A 206 11.91 13.75 3.92
CA GLY A 206 12.95 13.70 2.89
C GLY A 206 12.44 13.12 1.57
N SER A 207 11.61 12.09 1.65
CA SER A 207 11.05 11.37 0.50
C SER A 207 9.67 10.75 0.80
N GLN A 208 8.96 10.39 -0.26
CA GLN A 208 7.76 9.55 -0.18
C GLN A 208 7.83 8.40 -1.21
N PHE A 209 7.42 7.21 -0.80
CA PHE A 209 7.40 6.00 -1.62
C PHE A 209 5.99 5.39 -1.62
N LEU A 210 5.30 5.50 -2.76
CA LEU A 210 3.88 5.26 -2.87
C LEU A 210 3.64 3.99 -3.70
N ILE A 211 3.26 2.89 -3.04
CA ILE A 211 3.01 1.62 -3.70
C ILE A 211 1.54 1.55 -4.13
N TYR A 212 1.26 1.59 -5.44
CA TYR A 212 -0.07 1.56 -6.07
C TYR A 212 -1.13 2.42 -5.33
N PRO A 213 -0.90 3.74 -5.16
CA PRO A 213 -1.72 4.57 -4.29
C PRO A 213 -3.17 4.71 -4.78
N MET A 214 -4.11 4.71 -3.83
CA MET A 214 -5.42 5.30 -4.07
C MET A 214 -5.24 6.82 -4.27
N CYS A 215 -5.89 7.43 -5.25
CA CYS A 215 -5.67 8.83 -5.61
C CYS A 215 -6.97 9.63 -5.82
N ASP A 216 -8.02 9.01 -6.37
CA ASP A 216 -9.26 9.72 -6.73
C ASP A 216 -10.51 8.98 -6.22
N PRO A 217 -11.33 9.61 -5.35
CA PRO A 217 -12.59 9.02 -4.91
C PRO A 217 -13.63 8.81 -6.02
N SER A 218 -13.45 9.38 -7.22
CA SER A 218 -14.42 9.23 -8.32
C SER A 218 -14.52 7.80 -8.87
N CYS A 219 -13.46 6.99 -8.73
CA CYS A 219 -13.37 5.62 -9.27
C CYS A 219 -13.78 5.51 -10.75
N SER A 220 -13.41 6.51 -11.57
CA SER A 220 -13.98 6.71 -12.92
C SER A 220 -12.99 6.60 -14.08
N THR A 221 -11.71 6.33 -13.83
CA THR A 221 -10.71 6.15 -14.90
C THR A 221 -10.98 4.88 -15.72
N GLU A 222 -10.39 4.79 -16.91
CA GLU A 222 -10.56 3.63 -17.80
C GLU A 222 -10.13 2.32 -17.13
N SER A 223 -9.05 2.33 -16.32
CA SER A 223 -8.61 1.17 -15.54
C SER A 223 -9.69 0.61 -14.62
N TYR A 224 -10.55 1.44 -14.02
CA TYR A 224 -11.68 0.94 -13.20
C TYR A 224 -12.71 0.18 -14.02
N GLU A 225 -12.91 0.52 -15.29
CA GLU A 225 -13.83 -0.20 -16.17
C GLU A 225 -13.21 -1.51 -16.68
N LEU A 226 -11.99 -1.42 -17.21
CA LEU A 226 -11.28 -2.57 -17.80
C LEU A 226 -10.96 -3.65 -16.76
N LEU A 227 -10.67 -3.24 -15.52
CA LEU A 227 -10.20 -4.10 -14.44
C LEU A 227 -11.21 -4.16 -13.29
N SER A 228 -12.47 -3.86 -13.56
CA SER A 228 -13.56 -3.76 -12.58
C SER A 228 -13.70 -4.98 -11.66
N SER A 229 -13.31 -6.16 -12.14
CA SER A 229 -13.30 -7.40 -11.37
C SER A 229 -12.27 -8.41 -11.90
N GLY A 230 -11.97 -9.44 -11.11
CA GLY A 230 -11.14 -10.58 -11.54
C GLY A 230 -9.64 -10.46 -11.23
N TYR A 231 -9.16 -9.26 -10.88
CA TYR A 231 -7.74 -8.96 -10.63
C TYR A 231 -7.47 -8.55 -9.18
N PHE A 232 -8.04 -9.31 -8.23
CA PHE A 232 -7.99 -9.08 -6.78
C PHE A 232 -8.82 -7.89 -6.30
N LEU A 233 -8.40 -6.65 -6.58
CA LEU A 233 -9.17 -5.45 -6.25
C LEU A 233 -10.33 -5.28 -7.25
N THR A 234 -11.48 -4.82 -6.77
CA THR A 234 -12.65 -4.57 -7.61
C THR A 234 -13.09 -3.11 -7.51
N LYS A 235 -13.71 -2.61 -8.58
CA LYS A 235 -14.32 -1.26 -8.59
C LYS A 235 -15.35 -1.10 -7.46
N SER A 236 -16.18 -2.12 -7.23
CA SER A 236 -17.20 -2.09 -6.18
C SER A 236 -16.59 -1.96 -4.78
N ASN A 237 -15.49 -2.65 -4.50
CA ASN A 237 -14.80 -2.55 -3.23
C ASN A 237 -14.14 -1.18 -3.05
N MET A 238 -13.59 -0.58 -4.11
CA MET A 238 -13.01 0.76 -4.05
C MET A 238 -14.06 1.85 -3.76
N ILE A 239 -15.20 1.80 -4.44
CA ILE A 239 -16.33 2.69 -4.14
C ILE A 239 -16.73 2.55 -2.66
N TRP A 240 -16.80 1.32 -2.16
CA TRP A 240 -17.12 1.05 -0.76
C TRP A 240 -16.05 1.57 0.21
N PHE A 241 -14.76 1.39 -0.08
CA PHE A 241 -13.68 1.93 0.77
C PHE A 241 -13.72 3.45 0.85
N TRP A 242 -13.92 4.14 -0.28
CA TRP A 242 -14.06 5.59 -0.29
C TRP A 242 -15.30 6.06 0.46
N ASP A 243 -16.44 5.36 0.35
CA ASP A 243 -17.65 5.64 1.15
C ASP A 243 -17.40 5.53 2.66
N LYS A 244 -16.67 4.48 3.09
CA LYS A 244 -16.34 4.30 4.52
C LYS A 244 -15.38 5.36 5.02
N LEU A 245 -14.37 5.73 4.25
CA LEU A 245 -13.41 6.75 4.64
C LEU A 245 -14.03 8.15 4.67
N ARG A 246 -14.87 8.50 3.69
CA ARG A 246 -15.42 9.85 3.52
C ARG A 246 -16.19 10.31 4.76
N GLY A 247 -15.78 11.45 5.32
CA GLY A 247 -16.52 12.15 6.38
C GLY A 247 -17.68 12.94 5.78
N HIS A 248 -17.34 13.81 4.82
CA HIS A 248 -18.25 14.75 4.18
C HIS A 248 -18.02 14.83 2.66
N LYS A 249 -18.95 15.44 1.93
CA LYS A 249 -18.81 15.56 0.46
C LYS A 249 -17.74 16.58 0.08
N GLU A 250 -17.57 17.59 0.93
CA GLU A 250 -16.60 18.66 0.82
C GLU A 250 -15.15 18.12 0.86
N ASP A 251 -14.93 16.93 1.41
CA ASP A 251 -13.63 16.25 1.39
C ASP A 251 -13.14 16.02 -0.04
N ASP A 252 -14.03 15.89 -1.05
CA ASP A 252 -13.64 15.65 -2.46
C ASP A 252 -12.78 16.74 -3.11
N VAL A 253 -12.77 17.94 -2.53
CA VAL A 253 -11.97 19.07 -3.01
C VAL A 253 -10.73 19.33 -2.16
N ASP A 254 -10.56 18.64 -1.03
CA ASP A 254 -9.35 18.69 -0.22
C ASP A 254 -8.26 17.84 -0.87
N SER A 255 -7.09 18.42 -1.16
CA SER A 255 -6.00 17.68 -1.81
C SER A 255 -5.40 16.59 -0.91
N SER A 256 -5.59 16.69 0.41
CA SER A 256 -5.24 15.61 1.36
C SER A 256 -6.20 14.43 1.32
N PHE A 257 -7.37 14.54 0.68
CA PHE A 257 -8.32 13.44 0.49
C PHE A 257 -8.43 12.99 -0.98
N ASN A 258 -8.43 13.94 -1.91
CA ASN A 258 -8.36 13.68 -3.35
C ASN A 258 -7.03 14.18 -3.88
N LEU A 259 -6.07 13.26 -4.03
CA LEU A 259 -4.70 13.60 -4.44
C LEU A 259 -4.63 14.27 -5.83
N LEU A 260 -5.67 14.10 -6.66
CA LEU A 260 -5.75 14.77 -7.97
C LEU A 260 -6.13 16.26 -7.88
N LYS A 261 -6.46 16.77 -6.69
CA LYS A 261 -6.68 18.20 -6.41
C LYS A 261 -5.41 18.93 -5.97
N PHE A 262 -4.24 18.31 -6.18
CA PHE A 262 -2.96 18.89 -5.83
C PHE A 262 -2.75 20.28 -6.45
N ASP A 263 -2.29 21.23 -5.64
CA ASP A 263 -1.84 22.54 -6.07
C ASP A 263 -0.38 22.47 -6.55
N PHE A 264 -0.15 22.66 -7.84
CA PHE A 264 1.18 22.54 -8.47
C PHE A 264 2.22 23.55 -7.94
N GLU A 265 1.80 24.61 -7.26
CA GLU A 265 2.72 25.59 -6.66
C GLU A 265 3.28 25.11 -5.32
N LYS A 266 2.68 24.08 -4.71
CA LYS A 266 3.08 23.54 -3.42
C LYS A 266 4.25 22.57 -3.54
N LYS A 267 5.14 22.54 -2.55
CA LYS A 267 6.36 21.72 -2.60
C LYS A 267 6.06 20.26 -2.25
N LEU A 268 6.78 19.32 -2.85
CA LEU A 268 6.74 17.91 -2.47
C LEU A 268 8.15 17.36 -2.26
N PRO A 269 8.31 16.34 -1.41
CA PRO A 269 9.57 15.63 -1.26
C PRO A 269 9.86 14.77 -2.51
N SER A 270 11.08 14.22 -2.58
CA SER A 270 11.42 13.27 -3.65
C SER A 270 10.43 12.09 -3.62
N THR A 271 9.81 11.80 -4.75
CA THR A 271 8.65 10.91 -4.81
C THR A 271 8.92 9.74 -5.77
N ILE A 272 8.68 8.51 -5.31
CA ILE A 272 8.53 7.35 -6.20
C ILE A 272 7.07 6.87 -6.14
N ILE A 273 6.48 6.64 -7.30
CA ILE A 273 5.14 6.06 -7.45
C ILE A 273 5.28 4.73 -8.19
N VAL A 274 4.76 3.66 -7.59
CA VAL A 274 4.70 2.33 -8.19
C VAL A 274 3.27 2.08 -8.67
N THR A 275 3.09 1.57 -9.89
CA THR A 275 1.79 1.17 -10.44
C THR A 275 1.83 -0.27 -10.97
N ALA A 276 0.66 -0.92 -11.01
CA ALA A 276 0.48 -2.28 -11.52
C ALA A 276 -0.48 -2.28 -12.71
N GLY A 277 -0.14 -2.97 -13.81
CA GLY A 277 -0.93 -2.90 -15.05
C GLY A 277 -2.31 -3.58 -14.99
N PHE A 278 -2.51 -4.52 -14.07
CA PHE A 278 -3.79 -5.19 -13.79
C PHE A 278 -4.35 -4.72 -12.44
N ASP A 279 -4.35 -3.40 -12.23
CA ASP A 279 -4.89 -2.72 -11.05
C ASP A 279 -5.92 -1.64 -11.47
N PRO A 280 -7.15 -1.63 -10.91
CA PRO A 280 -8.08 -0.51 -11.07
C PRO A 280 -7.47 0.86 -10.76
N LEU A 281 -6.51 0.94 -9.83
CA LEU A 281 -5.85 2.19 -9.41
C LEU A 281 -4.74 2.64 -10.37
N CYS A 282 -4.44 1.88 -11.43
CA CYS A 282 -3.33 2.16 -12.32
C CYS A 282 -3.40 3.57 -12.91
N ASP A 283 -4.51 3.92 -13.56
CA ASP A 283 -4.60 5.21 -14.26
C ASP A 283 -4.62 6.40 -13.31
N GLU A 284 -5.27 6.30 -12.15
CA GLU A 284 -5.27 7.39 -11.18
C GLU A 284 -3.88 7.63 -10.58
N GLY A 285 -3.08 6.57 -10.37
CA GLY A 285 -1.67 6.68 -9.99
C GLY A 285 -0.80 7.34 -11.07
N GLU A 286 -1.01 6.99 -12.34
CA GLU A 286 -0.31 7.63 -13.47
C GLU A 286 -0.73 9.09 -13.66
N ILE A 287 -2.02 9.42 -13.49
CA ILE A 287 -2.52 10.80 -13.53
C ILE A 287 -1.91 11.60 -12.39
N TYR A 288 -1.87 11.04 -11.17
CA TYR A 288 -1.23 11.70 -10.04
C TYR A 288 0.25 11.98 -10.33
N ALA A 289 1.00 11.02 -10.86
CA ALA A 289 2.39 11.24 -11.25
C ALA A 289 2.56 12.30 -12.35
N TYR A 290 1.64 12.34 -13.33
CA TYR A 290 1.62 13.40 -14.34
C TYR A 290 1.41 14.79 -13.73
N LEU A 291 0.47 14.93 -12.78
CA LEU A 291 0.27 16.17 -12.01
C LEU A 291 1.57 16.55 -11.27
N LEU A 292 2.21 15.54 -10.68
CA LEU A 292 3.59 15.48 -10.17
C LEU A 292 4.60 16.26 -11.02
N HIS A 293 4.77 15.75 -12.22
CA HIS A 293 5.71 16.26 -13.21
C HIS A 293 5.33 17.64 -13.73
N LYS A 294 4.04 17.93 -13.89
CA LYS A 294 3.56 19.25 -14.32
C LYS A 294 3.93 20.34 -13.31
N GLY A 295 3.90 20.04 -12.01
CA GLY A 295 4.41 20.89 -10.92
C GLY A 295 5.95 20.92 -10.81
N LYS A 296 6.68 20.29 -11.74
CA LYS A 296 8.16 20.22 -11.76
C LYS A 296 8.76 19.58 -10.50
N HIS A 297 8.04 18.67 -9.85
CA HIS A 297 8.58 17.90 -8.72
C HIS A 297 9.49 16.74 -9.18
N ASN A 298 10.38 16.31 -8.28
CA ASN A 298 11.21 15.13 -8.51
C ASN A 298 10.38 13.85 -8.29
N VAL A 299 9.80 13.34 -9.37
CA VAL A 299 8.95 12.15 -9.37
C VAL A 299 9.60 11.07 -10.23
N LYS A 300 9.59 9.82 -9.74
CA LYS A 300 9.96 8.64 -10.50
C LYS A 300 8.81 7.65 -10.51
N GLN A 301 8.37 7.26 -11.71
CA GLN A 301 7.32 6.26 -11.92
C GLN A 301 7.95 4.88 -12.17
N LEU A 302 7.41 3.86 -11.51
CA LEU A 302 7.78 2.47 -11.69
C LEU A 302 6.51 1.67 -12.04
N HIS A 303 6.36 1.35 -13.32
CA HIS A 303 5.19 0.64 -13.82
C HIS A 303 5.51 -0.85 -14.02
N TYR A 304 4.73 -1.72 -13.37
CA TYR A 304 4.83 -3.17 -13.50
C TYR A 304 3.63 -3.73 -14.28
N PRO A 305 3.71 -3.83 -15.62
CA PRO A 305 2.55 -3.99 -16.50
C PRO A 305 1.82 -5.33 -16.39
N THR A 306 2.45 -6.36 -15.82
CA THR A 306 1.86 -7.70 -15.67
C THR A 306 1.34 -7.97 -14.26
N MET A 307 1.57 -7.04 -13.32
CA MET A 307 1.23 -7.19 -11.90
C MET A 307 -0.18 -6.71 -11.59
N PHE A 308 -0.74 -7.21 -10.48
CA PHE A 308 -2.07 -6.87 -9.96
C PHE A 308 -1.97 -6.05 -8.67
N HIS A 309 -3.08 -5.44 -8.25
CA HIS A 309 -3.15 -4.73 -6.98
C HIS A 309 -2.73 -5.62 -5.79
N GLY A 310 -1.87 -5.10 -4.89
CA GLY A 310 -1.44 -5.85 -3.71
C GLY A 310 -0.28 -6.82 -3.92
N PHE A 311 0.31 -6.88 -5.13
CA PHE A 311 1.42 -7.81 -5.45
C PHE A 311 2.61 -7.69 -4.49
N ALA A 312 2.87 -6.49 -3.94
CA ALA A 312 4.00 -6.26 -3.05
C ALA A 312 3.94 -7.08 -1.74
N SER A 313 2.73 -7.50 -1.32
CA SER A 313 2.52 -8.36 -0.15
C SER A 313 2.65 -9.87 -0.46
N VAL A 314 2.83 -10.24 -1.75
CA VAL A 314 2.80 -11.62 -2.24
C VAL A 314 4.12 -12.01 -2.92
N THR A 315 5.25 -11.65 -2.32
CA THR A 315 6.60 -11.90 -2.88
C THR A 315 6.99 -13.38 -2.97
N LYS A 316 6.16 -14.33 -2.52
CA LYS A 316 6.28 -15.74 -2.89
C LYS A 316 5.93 -16.03 -4.36
N LEU A 317 5.26 -15.11 -5.06
CA LEU A 317 5.12 -15.16 -6.51
C LEU A 317 6.40 -14.61 -7.15
N LYS A 318 6.93 -15.30 -8.16
CA LYS A 318 8.25 -14.96 -8.71
C LYS A 318 8.27 -13.59 -9.38
N ALA A 319 7.24 -13.26 -10.15
CA ALA A 319 7.14 -11.97 -10.80
C ALA A 319 6.94 -10.82 -9.80
N ALA A 320 6.17 -11.05 -8.73
CA ALA A 320 6.02 -10.09 -7.63
C ALA A 320 7.35 -9.88 -6.90
N GLN A 321 8.10 -10.95 -6.60
CA GLN A 321 9.44 -10.85 -6.02
C GLN A 321 10.35 -9.94 -6.86
N ILE A 322 10.44 -10.19 -8.17
CA ILE A 322 11.30 -9.41 -9.07
C ILE A 322 10.89 -7.94 -9.06
N ALA A 323 9.60 -7.65 -9.12
CA ALA A 323 9.08 -6.28 -9.08
C ALA A 323 9.39 -5.57 -7.75
N VAL A 324 9.23 -6.26 -6.62
CA VAL A 324 9.56 -5.71 -5.30
C VAL A 324 11.07 -5.47 -5.14
N GLU A 325 11.90 -6.44 -5.51
CA GLU A 325 13.36 -6.26 -5.49
C GLU A 325 13.80 -5.10 -6.37
N ASP A 326 13.13 -4.89 -7.51
CA ASP A 326 13.38 -3.77 -8.40
C ASP A 326 13.00 -2.42 -7.80
N PHE A 327 11.76 -2.25 -7.31
CA PHE A 327 11.39 -0.97 -6.72
C PHE A 327 12.17 -0.68 -5.44
N LEU A 328 12.62 -1.68 -4.68
CA LEU A 328 13.40 -1.46 -3.46
C LEU A 328 14.81 -0.95 -3.78
N ARG A 329 15.40 -1.40 -4.89
CA ARG A 329 16.66 -0.82 -5.39
C ARG A 329 16.51 0.64 -5.76
N GLU A 330 15.38 1.03 -6.34
CA GLU A 330 15.09 2.42 -6.67
C GLU A 330 14.75 3.25 -5.44
N TYR A 331 14.00 2.69 -4.49
CA TYR A 331 13.67 3.34 -3.24
C TYR A 331 14.93 3.69 -2.44
N LYS A 332 15.89 2.78 -2.37
CA LYS A 332 17.17 3.00 -1.70
C LYS A 332 17.95 4.22 -2.20
N LYS A 333 17.71 4.69 -3.43
CA LYS A 333 18.41 5.86 -4.01
C LYS A 333 17.88 7.21 -3.50
N ILE A 334 16.68 7.23 -2.91
CA ILE A 334 16.04 8.46 -2.41
C ILE A 334 15.87 8.48 -0.88
N LEU A 335 16.36 7.44 -0.21
CA LEU A 335 16.53 7.36 1.24
C LEU A 335 17.85 8.01 1.61
#